data_AF-A0A244CM90-F1
#
_entry.id   AF-A0A244CM90-F1
#
_cell.length_a   1.000
_cell.length_b   1.000
_cell.length_c   1.000
_cell.angle_alpha   90.00
_cell.angle_beta   90.00
_cell.angle_gamma   90.00
#
_symmetry.space_group_name_H-M   'P 1'
#
loop_
_entity.id
_entity.type
_entity.pdbx_description
1 polymer ?
#
loop_
_entity_poly.entity_id
_entity_poly.type
_entity_poly.pdbx_seq_one_letter_code
_entity_poly.pdbx_strand_id
1 'polypeptide(L)'
;MDDQQILLEEKVKNIHEQSEGSAGARTIATIATAQDMLLSRYRATRLMKRLGLVSCQQPKHLYKKTGNEYPDIPNHLNRQFDVVEPKKI
;
A
#
# COMPACT_ATOMS: atom_id res chain seq x y z
N MET A 1 21.92 -6.74 26.65
CA MET A 1 20.99 -6.66 25.50
C MET A 1 21.73 -5.97 24.38
N ASP A 2 21.64 -6.44 23.14
CA ASP A 2 22.46 -5.93 22.03
C ASP A 2 21.91 -4.57 21.55
N ASP A 3 22.66 -3.48 21.71
CA ASP A 3 22.20 -2.11 21.47
C ASP A 3 21.70 -1.89 20.04
N GLN A 4 22.33 -2.56 19.07
CA GLN A 4 21.92 -2.51 17.67
C GLN A 4 20.55 -3.15 17.43
N GLN A 5 20.21 -4.17 18.21
CA GLN A 5 18.93 -4.86 18.11
C GLN A 5 17.79 -3.96 18.60
N ILE A 6 18.03 -3.21 19.69
CA ILE A 6 17.06 -2.27 20.27
C ILE A 6 16.77 -1.14 19.27
N LEU A 7 17.82 -0.52 18.71
CA LEU A 7 17.69 0.53 17.70
C LEU A 7 16.88 0.06 16.49
N LEU A 8 17.11 -1.17 16.05
CA LEU A 8 16.41 -1.77 14.92
C LEU A 8 14.94 -2.04 15.23
N GLU A 9 14.61 -2.50 16.44
CA GLU A 9 13.24 -2.67 16.88
C GLU A 9 12.48 -1.34 16.98
N GLU A 10 13.10 -0.31 17.57
CA GLU A 10 12.54 1.04 17.64
C GLU A 10 12.29 1.61 16.24
N LYS A 11 13.25 1.45 15.32
CA LYS A 11 13.07 1.89 13.93
C LYS A 11 11.89 1.21 13.24
N VAL A 12 11.73 -0.09 13.44
CA VAL A 12 10.59 -0.86 12.88
C VAL A 12 9.26 -0.38 13.48
N LYS A 13 9.19 -0.11 14.79
CA LYS A 13 8.00 0.45 15.44
C LYS A 13 7.66 1.82 14.87
N ASN A 14 8.64 2.72 14.80
CA ASN A 14 8.47 4.07 14.28
C ASN A 14 7.94 4.07 12.84
N ILE A 15 8.50 3.23 11.95
CA ILE A 15 8.02 3.15 10.56
C ILE A 15 6.57 2.63 10.50
N HIS A 16 6.24 1.62 11.33
CA HIS A 16 4.88 1.07 11.36
C HIS A 16 3.87 2.09 11.90
N GLU A 17 4.21 2.83 12.94
CA GLU A 17 3.40 3.90 13.52
C GLU A 17 3.22 5.08 12.55
N GLN A 18 4.29 5.52 11.89
CA GLN A 18 4.24 6.55 10.83
C GLN A 18 3.33 6.15 9.66
N SER A 19 3.12 4.85 9.45
CA SER A 19 2.23 4.32 8.42
C SER A 19 0.80 4.05 8.91
N GLU A 20 0.48 4.41 10.15
CA GLU A 20 -0.79 4.13 10.82
C GLU A 20 -1.14 2.63 10.80
N GLY A 21 -0.12 1.78 10.94
CA GLY A 21 -0.27 0.33 10.95
C GLY A 21 -0.37 -0.33 9.57
N SER A 22 -0.36 0.42 8.47
CA SER A 22 -0.46 -0.14 7.12
C SER A 22 0.85 -0.80 6.64
N ALA A 23 2.02 -0.32 7.04
CA ALA A 23 3.29 -0.82 6.52
C ALA A 23 3.57 -2.27 6.93
N GLY A 24 3.64 -3.14 5.93
CA GLY A 24 4.10 -4.52 6.08
C GLY A 24 5.62 -4.66 5.98
N ALA A 25 6.11 -5.88 6.18
CA ALA A 25 7.55 -6.18 6.23
C ALA A 25 8.33 -5.73 4.98
N ARG A 26 7.69 -5.74 3.80
CA ARG A 26 8.31 -5.25 2.57
C ARG A 26 8.51 -3.73 2.61
N THR A 27 7.46 -3.00 2.96
CA THR A 27 7.46 -1.53 3.06
C THR A 27 8.42 -1.06 4.16
N ILE A 28 8.42 -1.72 5.32
CA ILE A 28 9.35 -1.43 6.41
C ILE A 28 10.79 -1.67 5.97
N ALA A 29 11.09 -2.79 5.30
CA ALA A 29 12.43 -3.06 4.79
C ALA A 29 12.89 -1.99 3.77
N THR A 30 12.01 -1.56 2.86
CA THR A 30 12.34 -0.52 1.88
C THR A 30 12.57 0.84 2.53
N ILE A 31 11.74 1.23 3.49
CA ILE A 31 11.87 2.52 4.20
C ILE A 31 13.12 2.50 5.08
N ALA A 32 13.36 1.42 5.83
CA ALA A 32 14.56 1.30 6.66
C ALA A 32 15.84 1.35 5.82
N THR A 33 15.86 0.66 4.66
CA THR A 33 17.02 0.67 3.76
C THR A 33 17.24 2.06 3.15
N ALA A 34 16.17 2.81 2.86
CA ALA A 34 16.27 4.21 2.41
C ALA A 34 16.72 5.18 3.53
N GLN A 35 16.64 4.76 4.80
CA GLN A 35 17.11 5.50 5.98
C GLN A 35 18.44 4.92 6.49
N ASP A 36 19.27 4.41 5.58
CA ASP A 36 20.62 3.85 5.82
C ASP A 36 20.67 2.63 6.75
N MET A 37 19.53 2.01 7.04
CA MET A 37 19.46 0.78 7.83
C MET A 37 19.18 -0.42 6.92
N LEU A 38 20.24 -1.07 6.47
CA LEU A 38 20.18 -2.26 5.60
C LEU A 38 19.36 -3.38 6.26
N LEU A 39 18.09 -3.46 5.88
CA LEU A 39 17.12 -4.38 6.46
C LEU A 39 16.49 -5.25 5.37
N SER A 40 16.73 -6.55 5.43
CA SER A 40 16.06 -7.48 4.52
C SER A 40 14.59 -7.69 4.91
N ARG A 41 13.74 -7.98 3.91
CA ARG A 41 12.33 -8.35 4.11
C ARG A 41 12.18 -9.46 5.17
N TYR A 42 13.03 -10.47 5.13
CA TYR A 42 12.96 -11.61 6.06
C TYR A 42 13.29 -11.20 7.50
N ARG A 43 14.31 -10.35 7.71
CA ARG A 43 14.64 -9.81 9.03
C ARG A 43 13.51 -8.90 9.54
N ALA A 44 12.97 -8.03 8.70
CA ALA A 44 11.80 -7.20 9.03
C ALA A 44 10.60 -8.06 9.46
N THR A 45 10.33 -9.17 8.76
CA THR A 45 9.25 -10.11 9.12
C THR A 45 9.46 -10.71 10.50
N ARG A 46 10.69 -11.13 10.84
CA ARG A 46 11.01 -11.70 12.16
C ARG A 46 10.89 -10.66 13.27
N LEU A 47 11.27 -9.41 13.00
CA LEU A 47 11.14 -8.28 13.92
C LEU A 47 9.67 -7.95 14.19
N MET A 48 8.87 -7.78 13.13
CA MET A 48 7.43 -7.52 13.27
C MET A 48 6.73 -8.61 14.09
N LYS A 49 7.02 -9.90 13.82
CA LYS A 49 6.47 -11.02 14.59
C LYS A 49 6.85 -10.97 16.07
N ARG A 50 8.11 -10.65 16.37
CA ARG A 50 8.60 -10.52 17.76
C ARG A 50 7.92 -9.37 18.49
N LEU A 51 7.67 -8.27 17.78
CA LEU A 51 7.05 -7.05 18.30
C LEU A 51 5.52 -7.09 18.28
N GLY A 52 4.90 -8.17 17.77
CA GLY A 52 3.45 -8.29 17.65
C GLY A 52 2.81 -7.35 16.61
N LEU A 53 3.60 -6.81 15.67
CA LEU A 53 3.11 -5.88 14.65
C LEU A 53 2.46 -6.62 13.49
N VAL A 54 1.24 -6.24 13.14
CA VAL A 54 0.48 -6.80 12.02
C VAL A 54 0.10 -5.67 11.07
N SER A 55 0.34 -5.87 9.78
CA SER A 55 -0.03 -4.89 8.77
C SER A 55 -1.53 -4.89 8.54
N CYS A 56 -2.15 -3.72 8.70
CA CYS A 56 -3.55 -3.45 8.38
C CYS A 56 -3.75 -3.08 6.90
N GLN A 57 -2.76 -3.34 6.04
CA GLN A 57 -2.84 -3.02 4.62
C GLN A 57 -4.04 -3.72 3.99
N GLN A 58 -4.95 -2.93 3.43
CA GLN A 58 -6.11 -3.47 2.74
C GLN A 58 -5.66 -4.23 1.48
N PRO A 59 -6.15 -5.45 1.25
CA PRO A 59 -5.88 -6.17 0.02
C PRO A 59 -6.44 -5.39 -1.17
N LYS A 60 -5.73 -5.44 -2.30
CA LYS A 60 -6.24 -4.85 -3.54
C LYS A 60 -7.52 -5.55 -3.94
N HIS A 61 -8.49 -4.77 -4.40
CA HIS A 61 -9.73 -5.29 -4.92
C HIS A 61 -9.49 -6.19 -6.14
N LEU A 62 -10.20 -7.33 -6.18
CA LEU A 62 -10.00 -8.38 -7.19
C LEU A 62 -10.71 -8.10 -8.51
N TYR A 63 -11.55 -7.05 -8.60
CA TYR A 63 -12.17 -6.74 -9.88
C TYR A 63 -11.13 -6.35 -10.92
N LYS A 64 -11.30 -6.92 -12.12
CA LYS A 64 -10.53 -6.56 -13.29
C LYS A 64 -10.76 -5.07 -13.57
N LYS A 65 -9.67 -4.29 -13.56
CA LYS A 65 -9.69 -2.93 -14.08
C LYS A 65 -9.74 -3.02 -15.61
N THR A 66 -10.93 -3.16 -16.17
CA THR A 66 -11.14 -3.07 -17.62
C THR A 66 -11.09 -1.58 -17.98
N GLY A 67 -9.89 -1.08 -18.27
CA GLY A 67 -9.67 0.28 -18.75
C GLY A 67 -9.91 0.44 -20.25
N ASN A 68 -10.02 -0.68 -20.97
CA ASN A 68 -10.27 -0.70 -22.40
C ASN A 68 -11.77 -0.78 -22.66
N GLU A 69 -12.22 -0.14 -23.74
CA GLU A 69 -13.57 -0.34 -24.26
C GLU A 69 -13.81 -1.82 -24.55
N TYR A 70 -15.05 -2.26 -24.33
CA TYR A 70 -15.43 -3.61 -24.71
C TYR A 70 -15.51 -3.66 -26.24
N PRO A 71 -14.85 -4.62 -26.92
CA PRO A 71 -14.73 -4.61 -28.39
C PRO A 71 -16.08 -4.62 -29.10
N ASP A 72 -17.09 -5.27 -28.51
CA ASP A 72 -18.43 -5.38 -29.09
C ASP A 72 -19.39 -4.26 -28.63
N ILE A 73 -18.96 -3.41 -27.68
CA ILE A 73 -19.78 -2.33 -27.11
C ILE A 73 -18.94 -1.05 -27.09
N PRO A 74 -18.77 -0.39 -28.25
CA PRO A 74 -18.02 0.85 -28.34
C PRO A 74 -18.66 1.96 -27.49
N ASN A 75 -17.84 2.75 -26.79
CA ASN A 75 -18.33 3.87 -26.01
C ASN A 75 -18.50 5.10 -26.91
N HIS A 76 -19.67 5.23 -27.54
CA HIS A 76 -19.95 6.33 -28.47
C HIS A 76 -19.92 7.73 -27.84
N LEU A 77 -20.19 7.83 -26.54
CA LEU A 77 -20.28 9.13 -25.85
C LEU A 77 -18.96 9.55 -25.22
N ASN A 78 -18.05 8.62 -24.89
CA ASN A 78 -16.78 8.90 -24.21
C ASN A 78 -16.87 9.96 -23.09
N ARG A 79 -17.94 9.91 -22.27
CA ARG A 79 -18.22 10.90 -21.20
C ARG A 79 -18.41 12.35 -21.67
N GLN A 80 -18.59 12.59 -22.97
CA GLN A 80 -19.08 13.85 -23.53
C GLN A 80 -20.56 13.96 -23.21
N PHE A 81 -20.87 14.68 -22.14
CA PHE A 81 -22.22 15.01 -21.73
C PHE A 81 -22.44 16.51 -22.00
N ASP A 82 -22.81 16.83 -23.25
CA ASP A 82 -22.99 18.21 -23.73
C ASP A 82 -24.47 18.63 -23.74
N VAL A 83 -25.25 18.15 -22.77
CA VAL A 83 -26.69 18.45 -22.71
C VAL A 83 -26.89 19.84 -22.11
N VAL A 84 -27.33 20.79 -22.95
CA VAL A 84 -27.58 22.18 -22.55
C VAL A 84 -28.83 22.30 -21.68
N GLU A 85 -29.87 21.50 -21.93
CA GLU A 85 -31.12 21.48 -21.15
C GLU A 85 -31.71 20.07 -21.04
N PRO A 86 -32.39 19.74 -19.93
CA PRO A 86 -32.99 18.43 -19.74
C PRO A 86 -34.11 18.16 -20.75
N LYS A 87 -34.18 16.93 -21.26
CA LYS A 87 -35.28 16.47 -22.14
C LYS A 87 -36.61 16.56 -21.38
N LYS A 88 -37.47 17.51 -21.76
CA LYS A 88 -38.82 17.64 -21.22
C LYS A 88 -39.72 16.59 -21.90
N ILE A 89 -40.46 15.85 -21.08
CA ILE A 89 -41.49 14.88 -21.49
C ILE A 89 -42.83 15.61 -21.59
#